data_AF-A0A1Y4RZI0-F1
#
_entry.id   AF-A0A1Y4RZI0-F1
#
_cell.length_a   1.000
_cell.length_b   1.000
_cell.length_c   1.000
_cell.angle_alpha   90.00
_cell.angle_beta   90.00
_cell.angle_gamma   90.00
#
_symmetry.space_group_name_H-M   'P 1'
#
loop_
_entity.id
_entity.type
_entity.pdbx_description
1 polymer ?
#
loop_
_entity_poly.entity_id
_entity_poly.type
_entity_poly.pdbx_seq_one_letter_code
_entity_poly.pdbx_strand_id
1 'polypeptide(L)'
;MQAVLYAFSEKFLDAEELQRVKEEIHMTQLGQMIFEDGVQEGQRLGLEQGRELGLEQGLEQGQELVNRLISRLLEEGRIDDIKRAVRDQEYQKQLFTELGIL
;
A
#
# COMPACT_ATOMS: atom_id res chain seq x y z
N MET A 1 -10.60 -24.59 -22.60
CA MET A 1 -9.46 -25.21 -23.30
C MET A 1 -8.21 -25.26 -22.41
N GLN A 2 -7.83 -24.18 -21.69
CA GLN A 2 -6.71 -24.18 -20.71
C GLN A 2 -6.81 -25.27 -19.63
N ALA A 3 -7.99 -25.53 -19.05
CA ALA A 3 -8.17 -26.56 -18.02
C ALA A 3 -7.90 -28.00 -18.52
N VAL A 4 -8.09 -28.26 -19.82
CA VAL A 4 -7.83 -29.58 -20.42
C VAL A 4 -6.34 -29.80 -20.65
N LEU A 5 -5.64 -28.75 -21.13
CA LEU A 5 -4.18 -28.74 -21.23
C LEU A 5 -3.56 -28.93 -19.85
N TYR A 6 -3.98 -28.17 -18.84
CA TYR A 6 -3.45 -28.27 -17.47
C TYR A 6 -3.67 -29.67 -16.85
N ALA A 7 -4.86 -30.25 -17.02
CA ALA A 7 -5.17 -31.59 -16.55
C ALA A 7 -4.39 -32.70 -17.27
N PHE A 8 -4.04 -32.51 -18.56
CA PHE A 8 -3.14 -33.41 -19.28
C PHE A 8 -1.69 -33.23 -18.83
N SER A 9 -1.25 -31.98 -18.64
CA SER A 9 0.10 -31.66 -18.18
C SER A 9 0.40 -32.25 -16.80
N GLU A 10 -0.51 -32.12 -15.82
CA GLU A 10 -0.30 -32.72 -14.49
C GLU A 10 -0.38 -34.26 -14.47
N LYS A 11 -1.14 -34.86 -15.39
CA LYS A 11 -1.36 -36.31 -15.43
C LYS A 11 -0.28 -37.06 -16.21
N PHE A 12 0.40 -36.40 -17.15
CA PHE A 12 1.29 -37.06 -18.11
C PHE A 12 2.68 -36.45 -18.22
N LEU A 13 2.94 -35.27 -17.63
CA LEU A 13 4.26 -34.64 -17.64
C LEU A 13 4.88 -34.64 -16.25
N ASP A 14 6.18 -34.93 -16.16
CA ASP A 14 6.94 -34.71 -14.93
C ASP A 14 7.32 -33.22 -14.75
N ALA A 15 7.93 -32.88 -13.61
CA ALA A 15 8.29 -31.50 -13.30
C ALA A 15 9.29 -30.88 -14.29
N GLU A 16 10.17 -31.68 -14.89
CA GLU A 16 11.15 -31.22 -15.87
C GLU A 16 10.47 -30.93 -17.21
N GLU A 17 9.57 -31.82 -17.64
CA GLU A 17 8.77 -31.65 -18.85
C GLU A 17 7.81 -30.46 -18.75
N LEU A 18 7.18 -30.25 -17.59
CA LEU A 18 6.36 -29.07 -17.31
C LEU A 18 7.17 -27.77 -17.42
N GLN A 19 8.39 -27.77 -16.87
CA GLN A 19 9.28 -26.61 -16.93
C GLN A 19 9.68 -26.29 -18.38
N ARG A 20 9.98 -27.30 -19.20
CA ARG A 20 10.26 -27.12 -20.63
C ARG A 20 9.04 -26.53 -21.37
N VAL A 21 7.84 -27.07 -21.14
CA VAL A 21 6.61 -26.52 -21.75
C VAL A 21 6.37 -25.07 -21.34
N LYS A 22 6.61 -24.73 -20.06
CA LYS A 22 6.52 -23.36 -19.57
C LYS A 22 7.50 -22.43 -20.28
N GLU A 23 8.75 -22.86 -20.47
CA GLU A 23 9.78 -22.10 -21.19
C GLU A 23 9.40 -21.89 -22.66
N GLU A 24 8.97 -22.94 -23.36
CA GLU A 24 8.50 -22.86 -24.74
C GLU A 24 7.33 -21.88 -24.88
N ILE A 25 6.34 -21.94 -23.98
CA ILE A 25 5.20 -21.01 -23.98
C ILE A 25 5.69 -19.58 -23.72
N HIS A 26 6.60 -19.38 -22.77
CA HIS A 26 7.13 -18.06 -22.42
C HIS A 26 7.86 -17.39 -23.59
N MET A 27 8.52 -18.17 -24.44
CA MET A 27 9.20 -17.68 -25.64
C MET A 27 8.26 -17.27 -26.77
N THR A 28 6.98 -17.63 -26.70
CA THR A 28 5.98 -17.22 -27.70
C THR A 28 5.52 -15.78 -27.48
N GLN A 29 5.03 -15.13 -28.55
CA GLN A 29 4.38 -13.82 -28.43
C GLN A 29 3.21 -13.84 -27.44
N LEU A 30 2.44 -14.93 -27.40
CA LEU A 30 1.34 -15.09 -26.46
C LEU A 30 1.83 -15.18 -25.01
N GLY A 31 2.93 -15.90 -24.77
CA GLY A 31 3.55 -15.98 -23.44
C GLY A 31 4.08 -14.64 -22.94
N GLN A 32 4.68 -13.85 -23.85
CA GLN A 32 5.11 -12.48 -23.55
C GLN A 32 3.92 -11.59 -23.20
N MET A 33 2.84 -11.61 -24.00
CA MET A 33 1.63 -10.84 -23.72
C MET A 33 1.00 -11.19 -22.36
N ILE A 34 0.87 -12.50 -22.05
CA ILE A 34 0.33 -12.94 -20.75
C ILE A 34 1.23 -12.47 -19.59
N PHE A 35 2.56 -12.53 -19.78
CA PHE A 35 3.50 -12.06 -18.77
C PHE A 35 3.40 -10.54 -18.55
N GLU A 36 3.37 -9.77 -19.63
CA GLU A 36 3.22 -8.30 -19.60
C GLU A 36 1.90 -7.88 -18.94
N ASP A 37 0.78 -8.50 -19.30
CA ASP A 37 -0.53 -8.28 -18.68
C ASP A 37 -0.46 -8.57 -17.17
N GLY A 38 0.18 -9.67 -16.78
CA GLY A 38 0.37 -10.03 -15.38
C GLY A 38 1.24 -9.02 -14.61
N VAL A 39 2.30 -8.50 -15.23
CA VAL A 39 3.15 -7.45 -14.65
C VAL A 39 2.38 -6.15 -14.49
N GLN A 40 1.62 -5.74 -15.51
CA GLN A 40 0.81 -4.52 -15.46
C GLN A 40 -0.26 -4.61 -14.36
N GLU A 41 -0.96 -5.74 -14.28
CA GLU A 41 -1.97 -5.96 -13.25
C GLU A 41 -1.34 -6.01 -11.84
N GLY A 42 -0.20 -6.68 -11.69
CA GLY A 42 0.56 -6.70 -10.44
C GLY A 42 0.99 -5.31 -9.99
N GLN A 43 1.46 -4.46 -10.91
CA GLN A 43 1.78 -3.06 -10.61
C GLN A 43 0.53 -2.26 -10.21
N ARG A 44 -0.58 -2.45 -10.93
CA ARG A 44 -1.85 -1.77 -10.62
C ARG A 44 -2.34 -2.11 -9.22
N LEU A 45 -2.40 -3.40 -8.89
CA LEU A 45 -2.80 -3.88 -7.56
C LEU A 45 -1.83 -3.42 -6.47
N GLY A 46 -0.52 -3.46 -6.73
CA GLY A 46 0.49 -3.01 -5.78
C GLY A 46 0.38 -1.51 -5.47
N LEU A 47 0.10 -0.67 -6.48
CA LEU A 47 -0.14 0.76 -6.29
C LEU A 47 -1.44 1.02 -5.52
N GLU A 48 -2.51 0.29 -5.83
CA GLU A 48 -3.79 0.41 -5.16
C GLU A 48 -3.67 0.06 -3.66
N GLN A 49 -3.08 -1.10 -3.35
CA GLN A 49 -2.81 -1.55 -1.98
C GLN A 49 -1.85 -0.62 -1.24
N GLY A 50 -0.76 -0.21 -1.89
CA GLY A 50 0.22 0.70 -1.29
C GLY A 50 -0.40 2.06 -0.95
N ARG A 51 -1.30 2.58 -1.79
CA ARG A 51 -2.03 3.81 -1.51
C ARG A 51 -2.99 3.64 -0.34
N GLU A 52 -3.74 2.55 -0.29
CA GLU A 52 -4.68 2.27 0.80
C GLU A 52 -3.96 2.15 2.14
N LEU A 53 -2.92 1.32 2.22
CA LEU A 53 -2.10 1.15 3.42
C LEU A 53 -1.43 2.47 3.84
N GLY A 54 -0.89 3.23 2.88
CA GLY A 54 -0.26 4.51 3.16
C GLY A 54 -1.23 5.55 3.71
N LEU A 55 -2.48 5.57 3.22
CA LEU A 55 -3.53 6.44 3.74
C LEU A 55 -3.95 6.03 5.15
N GLU A 56 -4.16 4.73 5.41
CA GLU A 56 -4.51 4.22 6.72
C GLU A 56 -3.42 4.56 7.76
N GLN A 57 -2.16 4.25 7.46
CA GLN A 57 -1.02 4.59 8.32
C GLN A 57 -0.88 6.10 8.54
N GLY A 58 -1.06 6.91 7.48
CA GLY A 58 -0.97 8.35 7.59
C GLY A 58 -2.07 8.96 8.47
N LEU A 59 -3.29 8.40 8.41
CA LEU A 59 -4.40 8.81 9.28
C LEU A 59 -4.16 8.42 10.73
N GLU A 60 -3.69 7.20 10.99
CA GLU A 60 -3.36 6.73 12.35
C GLU A 60 -2.26 7.61 12.98
N GLN A 61 -1.14 7.82 12.25
CA GLN A 61 -0.05 8.68 12.70
C GLN A 61 -0.51 10.13 12.91
N GLY A 62 -1.34 10.66 12.01
CA GLY A 62 -1.92 11.99 12.13
C GLY A 62 -2.78 12.13 13.39
N GLN A 63 -3.59 11.12 13.70
CA GLN A 63 -4.42 11.10 14.91
C GLN A 63 -3.56 11.03 16.18
N GLU A 64 -2.51 10.21 16.20
CA GLU A 64 -1.57 10.14 17.32
C GLU A 64 -0.84 11.47 17.56
N LEU A 65 -0.43 12.15 16.49
CA LEU A 65 0.18 13.48 16.58
C LEU A 65 -0.78 14.46 17.24
N VAL A 66 -2.00 14.58 16.73
CA VAL A 66 -3.02 15.49 17.28
C VAL A 66 -3.34 15.14 18.73
N ASN A 67 -3.42 13.86 19.09
CA ASN A 67 -3.66 13.44 20.47
C ASN A 67 -2.51 13.87 21.39
N ARG A 68 -1.25 13.70 20.97
CA ARG A 68 -0.08 14.19 21.73
C ARG A 68 -0.14 15.70 21.93
N LEU A 69 -0.49 16.45 20.88
CA LEU A 69 -0.65 17.89 20.94
C LEU A 69 -1.72 18.29 21.96
N ILE A 70 -2.90 17.67 21.89
CA ILE A 70 -4.01 17.95 22.81
C ILE A 70 -3.62 17.63 24.26
N SER A 71 -2.98 16.49 24.52
CA SER A 71 -2.53 16.12 25.87
C SER A 71 -1.56 17.15 26.44
N ARG A 72 -0.57 17.58 25.65
CA ARG A 72 0.42 18.59 26.06
C ARG A 72 -0.23 19.93 26.39
N LEU A 73 -1.14 20.40 25.53
CA LEU A 73 -1.86 21.65 25.75
C LEU A 73 -2.79 21.59 26.97
N LEU A 74 -3.39 20.43 27.25
CA LEU A 74 -4.20 20.22 28.45
C LEU A 74 -3.35 20.25 29.72
N GLU A 75 -2.19 19.61 29.72
CA GLU A 75 -1.22 19.63 30.82
C GLU A 75 -0.75 21.06 31.13
N GLU A 76 -0.53 21.88 30.10
CA GLU A 76 -0.13 23.29 30.22
C GLU A 76 -1.32 24.24 30.47
N GLY A 77 -2.57 23.75 30.48
CA GLY A 77 -3.77 24.56 30.66
C GLY A 77 -4.10 25.50 29.50
N ARG A 78 -3.52 25.29 28.32
CA ARG A 78 -3.61 26.14 27.12
C ARG A 78 -4.87 25.86 26.30
N ILE A 79 -6.03 26.01 26.94
CA ILE A 79 -7.34 25.66 26.34
C ILE A 79 -7.68 26.53 25.12
N ASP A 80 -7.28 27.80 25.10
CA ASP A 80 -7.53 28.69 23.96
C ASP A 80 -6.69 28.32 22.73
N ASP A 81 -5.49 27.77 22.94
CA ASP A 81 -4.64 27.29 21.85
C ASP A 81 -5.24 26.04 21.21
N ILE A 82 -5.87 25.16 22.00
CA ILE A 82 -6.67 24.04 21.47
C ILE A 82 -7.80 24.57 20.59
N LYS A 83 -8.61 25.52 21.10
CA LYS A 83 -9.74 26.08 20.33
C LYS A 83 -9.29 26.70 19.01
N ARG A 84 -8.14 27.38 19.02
CA ARG A 84 -7.58 28.01 17.83
C ARG A 84 -7.03 26.96 16.86
N ALA A 85 -6.26 25.99 17.35
CA ALA A 85 -5.65 24.94 16.54
C ALA A 85 -6.67 24.07 15.77
N VAL A 86 -7.87 23.87 16.31
CA VAL A 86 -8.96 23.16 15.60
C VAL A 86 -9.43 23.91 14.35
N ARG A 87 -9.29 25.24 14.30
CA ARG A 87 -9.78 26.09 13.20
C ARG A 87 -8.67 26.62 12.30
N ASP A 88 -7.43 26.60 12.79
CA ASP A 88 -6.27 27.20 12.14
C ASP A 88 -5.16 26.14 12.06
N GLN A 89 -5.07 25.51 10.87
CA GLN A 89 -4.12 24.44 10.61
C GLN A 89 -2.67 24.94 10.65
N GLU A 90 -2.39 26.18 10.23
CA GLU A 90 -1.04 26.74 10.26
C GLU A 90 -0.62 27.01 11.70
N TYR A 91 -1.53 27.50 12.53
CA TYR A 91 -1.29 27.61 13.96
C TYR A 91 -1.11 26.24 14.64
N GLN A 92 -1.87 25.21 14.25
CA GLN A 92 -1.66 23.84 14.74
C GLN A 92 -0.25 23.32 14.40
N LYS A 93 0.24 23.58 13.18
CA LYS A 93 1.62 23.24 12.77
C LYS A 93 2.66 23.98 13.61
N GLN A 94 2.44 25.27 13.88
CA GLN A 94 3.33 26.04 14.76
C GLN A 94 3.41 25.42 16.15
N LEU A 95 2.28 25.00 16.73
CA LEU A 95 2.25 24.34 18.03
C LEU A 95 2.95 22.97 18.02
N PHE A 96 2.83 22.21 16.93
CA PHE A 96 3.58 20.96 16.78
C PHE A 96 5.09 21.18 16.89
N THR A 97 5.62 22.21 16.22
CA THR A 97 7.04 22.57 16.29
C THR A 97 7.42 23.19 17.64
N GLU A 98 6.58 24.06 18.19
CA GLU A 98 6.80 24.70 19.49
C GLU A 98 6.96 23.67 20.62
N LEU A 99 6.13 22.63 20.60
CA LEU A 99 6.09 21.58 21.62
C LEU A 99 7.01 20.40 21.31
N GLY A 100 7.78 20.46 20.21
CA GLY A 100 8.73 19.41 19.82
C GLY A 100 8.07 18.07 19.45
N ILE A 101 6.84 18.11 18.95
CA ILE A 101 6.08 16.92 18.52
C ILE A 101 6.42 16.56 17.07
N LEU A 102 6.74 17.55 16.25
CA LEU A 102 7.29 17.48 14.88
C LEU A 102 8.47 18.44 14.75
#